data_AF-A0A4V3UPD8-F1
#
_entry.id   AF-A0A4V3UPD8-F1
#
_cell.length_a   1.000
_cell.length_b   1.000
_cell.length_c   1.000
_cell.angle_alpha   90.00
_cell.angle_beta   90.00
_cell.angle_gamma   90.00
#
_symmetry.space_group_name_H-M   'P 1'
#
loop_
_entity.id
_entity.type
_entity.pdbx_description
1 polymer ?
#
loop_
_entity_poly.entity_id
_entity_poly.type
_entity_poly.pdbx_seq_one_letter_code
_entity_poly.pdbx_strand_id
1 'polypeptide(L)'
;MLTFITDASAFTELQRAAYLSSAAYSGCKDTAFDVTITKQIHDFITDTQGYIGYSEEKKRITVVMRGSTSPTDFFNDLDTILVKPNISGVDFPPEAKIMSGINIPWSAVHDEVITEVKRLVDQYPDYTLESTGHSLGGALTYMSYIALAQNFPGKELTGNALAAFPIGNKEFSNFGASQKGTLNRGNNALDGVPNMSFMDQEPH
;
A
#
# COMPACT_ATOMS: atom_id res chain seq x y z
N MET A 1 3.51 -5.15 28.44
CA MET A 1 4.56 -6.18 28.29
C MET A 1 4.69 -6.43 26.79
N LEU A 2 5.76 -5.97 26.15
CA LEU A 2 5.98 -6.19 24.73
C LEU A 2 6.40 -7.65 24.57
N THR A 3 5.53 -8.50 24.04
CA THR A 3 5.89 -9.88 23.72
C THR A 3 6.75 -9.83 22.46
N PHE A 4 8.06 -10.04 22.60
CA PHE A 4 8.92 -10.31 21.45
C PHE A 4 8.62 -11.73 20.97
N ILE A 5 7.75 -11.84 19.96
CA ILE A 5 7.58 -13.08 19.23
C ILE A 5 8.76 -13.15 18.26
N THR A 6 9.64 -14.14 18.43
CA THR A 6 10.64 -14.47 17.40
C THR A 6 9.92 -15.23 16.28
N ASP A 7 9.25 -14.51 15.38
CA ASP A 7 8.67 -15.10 14.19
C ASP A 7 9.64 -14.95 13.02
N ALA A 8 10.53 -15.94 12.87
CA ALA A 8 11.49 -15.98 11.78
C ALA A 8 10.81 -15.99 10.40
N SER A 9 9.58 -16.54 10.31
CA SER A 9 8.83 -16.57 9.05
C SER A 9 8.28 -15.20 8.68
N ALA A 10 7.79 -14.43 9.66
CA ALA A 10 7.40 -13.04 9.46
C ALA A 10 8.59 -12.18 9.03
N PHE A 11 9.79 -12.42 9.58
CA PHE A 11 10.99 -11.72 9.15
C PHE A 11 11.30 -11.97 7.66
N THR A 12 11.25 -13.22 7.19
CA THR A 12 11.51 -13.54 5.78
C THR A 12 10.53 -12.87 4.82
N GLU A 13 9.23 -12.88 5.13
CA GLU A 13 8.22 -12.23 4.28
C GLU A 13 8.35 -10.69 4.30
N LEU A 14 8.62 -10.07 5.46
CA LEU A 14 8.87 -8.64 5.55
C LEU A 14 10.19 -8.22 4.87
N GLN A 15 11.22 -9.06 4.91
CA GLN A 15 12.46 -8.84 4.19
C GLN A 15 12.22 -8.85 2.67
N ARG A 16 11.44 -9.82 2.15
CA ARG A 16 11.04 -9.83 0.74
C ARG A 16 10.24 -8.58 0.38
N ALA A 17 9.28 -8.19 1.21
CA ALA A 17 8.52 -6.94 1.02
C ALA A 17 9.44 -5.71 0.95
N ALA A 18 10.51 -5.66 1.77
CA ALA A 18 11.48 -4.58 1.74
C ALA A 18 12.31 -4.57 0.45
N TYR A 19 12.73 -5.74 -0.05
CA TYR A 19 13.40 -5.86 -1.35
C TYR A 19 12.53 -5.38 -2.51
N LEU A 20 11.26 -5.83 -2.56
CA LEU A 20 10.31 -5.38 -3.56
C LEU A 20 10.07 -3.87 -3.49
N SER A 21 9.90 -3.33 -2.28
CA SER A 21 9.74 -1.89 -2.07
C SER A 21 10.98 -1.10 -2.49
N SER A 22 12.18 -1.63 -2.26
CA SER A 22 13.45 -1.05 -2.74
C SER A 22 13.54 -1.03 -4.26
N ALA A 23 13.12 -2.10 -4.93
CA ALA A 23 13.10 -2.18 -6.41
C ALA A 23 12.21 -1.09 -7.03
N ALA A 24 11.14 -0.67 -6.35
CA ALA A 24 10.30 0.44 -6.79
C ALA A 24 11.05 1.78 -6.81
N TYR A 25 12.00 1.99 -5.88
CA TYR A 25 12.88 3.16 -5.91
C TYR A 25 13.93 3.07 -7.00
N SER A 26 14.46 1.87 -7.27
CA SER A 26 15.47 1.66 -8.33
C SER A 26 14.90 1.75 -9.74
N GLY A 27 13.57 1.64 -9.92
CA GLY A 27 12.93 1.69 -11.23
C GLY A 27 13.16 0.44 -12.08
N CYS A 28 13.17 -0.74 -11.44
CA CYS A 28 13.25 -2.02 -12.14
C CYS A 28 12.10 -2.16 -13.16
N LYS A 29 12.42 -2.57 -14.39
CA LYS A 29 11.45 -2.56 -15.51
C LYS A 29 10.86 -3.92 -15.85
N ASP A 30 11.70 -4.95 -15.90
CA ASP A 30 11.29 -6.29 -16.37
C ASP A 30 11.00 -7.24 -15.20
N THR A 31 11.88 -7.24 -14.20
CA THR A 31 11.72 -8.05 -13.00
C THR A 31 12.16 -7.29 -11.76
N ALA A 32 11.50 -7.57 -10.64
CA ALA A 32 11.91 -7.17 -9.30
C ALA A 32 11.98 -8.44 -8.44
N PHE A 33 13.19 -8.98 -8.29
CA PHE A 33 13.40 -10.27 -7.62
C PHE A 33 12.56 -11.39 -8.26
N ASP A 34 11.64 -12.00 -7.52
CA ASP A 34 10.76 -13.07 -7.99
C ASP A 34 9.52 -12.57 -8.74
N VAL A 35 9.30 -11.25 -8.81
CA VAL A 35 8.15 -10.65 -9.51
C VAL A 35 8.53 -10.30 -10.95
N THR A 36 7.85 -10.92 -11.91
CA THR A 36 7.82 -10.48 -13.31
C THR A 36 6.88 -9.30 -13.43
N ILE A 37 7.41 -8.16 -13.86
CA ILE A 37 6.65 -6.91 -13.95
C ILE A 37 5.91 -6.86 -15.28
N THR A 38 4.61 -6.60 -15.23
CA THR A 38 3.75 -6.46 -16.42
C THR A 38 3.31 -5.03 -16.66
N LYS A 39 3.34 -4.19 -15.62
CA LYS A 39 2.93 -2.78 -15.70
C LYS A 39 3.73 -1.91 -14.75
N GLN A 40 4.20 -0.79 -15.25
CA GLN A 40 4.72 0.32 -14.45
C GLN A 40 3.56 1.26 -14.13
N ILE A 41 3.43 1.64 -12.86
CA ILE A 41 2.51 2.67 -12.40
C ILE A 41 3.27 3.99 -12.45
N HIS A 42 2.73 4.99 -13.13
CA HIS A 42 3.31 6.32 -13.17
C HIS A 42 2.25 7.39 -13.42
N ASP A 43 1.99 8.21 -12.41
CA ASP A 43 1.25 9.45 -12.55
C ASP A 43 2.19 10.65 -12.40
N PHE A 44 2.26 11.48 -13.44
CA PHE A 44 3.18 12.61 -13.49
C PHE A 44 2.77 13.76 -12.55
N ILE A 45 1.47 13.94 -12.31
CA ILE A 45 0.95 15.08 -11.54
C ILE A 45 1.23 14.88 -10.05
N THR A 46 1.03 13.67 -9.55
CA THR A 46 1.18 13.31 -8.14
C THR A 46 2.54 12.67 -7.82
N ASP A 47 3.39 12.46 -8.84
CA ASP A 47 4.61 11.64 -8.77
C ASP A 47 4.37 10.24 -8.14
N THR A 48 3.16 9.70 -8.35
CA THR A 48 2.82 8.37 -7.86
C THR A 48 3.45 7.33 -8.77
N GLN A 49 4.31 6.49 -8.19
CA GLN A 49 5.04 5.47 -8.93
C GLN A 49 4.94 4.10 -8.26
N GLY A 50 5.12 3.06 -9.06
CA GLY A 50 5.07 1.68 -8.59
C GLY A 50 5.12 0.70 -9.74
N TYR A 51 4.86 -0.57 -9.44
CA TYR A 51 4.75 -1.60 -10.46
C TYR A 51 3.75 -2.67 -10.05
N ILE A 52 3.24 -3.39 -11.07
CA ILE A 52 2.34 -4.52 -10.92
C ILE A 52 2.96 -5.69 -11.67
N GLY A 53 2.88 -6.87 -11.09
CA GLY A 53 3.41 -8.07 -11.68
C GLY A 53 2.88 -9.33 -11.01
N TYR A 54 3.53 -10.45 -11.33
CA TYR A 54 3.22 -11.73 -10.72
C TYR A 54 4.51 -12.47 -10.36
N SER A 55 4.43 -13.29 -9.31
CA SER A 55 5.47 -14.22 -8.89
C SER A 55 4.97 -15.64 -9.09
N GLU A 56 5.65 -16.40 -9.95
CA GLU A 56 5.38 -17.84 -10.13
C GLU A 56 5.82 -18.65 -8.91
N GLU A 57 6.93 -18.25 -8.29
CA GLU A 57 7.48 -18.89 -7.09
C GLU A 57 6.49 -18.83 -5.92
N LYS A 58 5.88 -17.66 -5.71
CA LYS A 58 4.94 -17.43 -4.60
C LYS A 58 3.48 -17.63 -5.00
N LYS A 59 3.18 -17.76 -6.29
CA LYS A 59 1.82 -17.73 -6.85
C LYS A 59 1.02 -16.50 -6.40
N ARG A 60 1.62 -15.32 -6.55
CA ARG A 60 1.04 -14.05 -6.12
C ARG A 60 1.00 -13.05 -7.26
N ILE A 61 -0.05 -12.24 -7.30
CA ILE A 61 -0.12 -11.00 -8.08
C ILE A 61 0.23 -9.86 -7.13
N THR A 62 1.23 -9.08 -7.48
CA THR A 62 1.91 -8.15 -6.58
C THR A 62 1.72 -6.72 -7.08
N VAL A 63 1.17 -5.86 -6.22
CA VAL A 63 1.15 -4.40 -6.41
C VAL A 63 2.21 -3.79 -5.49
N VAL A 64 3.14 -3.02 -6.06
CA VAL A 64 4.21 -2.36 -5.28
C VAL A 64 4.16 -0.87 -5.50
N MET A 65 4.05 -0.12 -4.41
CA MET A 65 4.03 1.34 -4.43
C MET A 65 5.38 1.89 -3.97
N ARG A 66 5.93 2.82 -4.74
CA ARG A 66 7.14 3.56 -4.37
C ARG A 66 6.80 4.62 -3.33
N GLY A 67 7.72 4.87 -2.39
CA GLY A 67 7.64 6.07 -1.57
C GLY A 67 8.21 7.31 -2.25
N SER A 68 8.29 8.40 -1.49
CA SER A 68 8.81 9.69 -1.95
C SER A 68 10.32 9.63 -2.17
N THR A 69 10.81 10.34 -3.20
CA THR A 69 12.25 10.50 -3.49
C THR A 69 12.96 11.39 -2.46
N SER A 70 12.24 12.35 -1.87
CA SER A 70 12.66 13.15 -0.72
C SER A 70 11.66 12.99 0.43
N PRO A 71 11.91 12.07 1.38
CA PRO A 71 10.99 11.83 2.50
C PRO A 71 10.80 13.06 3.40
N THR A 72 11.85 13.84 3.66
CA THR A 72 11.78 15.02 4.53
C THR A 72 10.88 16.10 3.93
N ASP A 73 11.05 16.42 2.64
CA ASP A 73 10.23 17.42 1.97
C ASP A 73 8.78 16.94 1.87
N PHE A 74 8.59 15.66 1.54
CA PHE A 74 7.27 15.05 1.50
C PHE A 74 6.50 15.26 2.80
N PHE A 75 7.11 15.04 3.96
CA PHE A 75 6.41 15.22 5.24
C PHE A 75 6.08 16.67 5.58
N ASN A 76 6.86 17.63 5.09
CA ASN A 76 6.58 19.05 5.28
C ASN A 76 5.42 19.52 4.39
N ASP A 77 5.31 18.97 3.18
CA ASP A 77 4.32 19.38 2.18
C ASP A 77 3.06 18.50 2.14
N LEU A 78 3.01 17.46 2.98
CA LEU A 78 1.91 16.51 3.00
C LEU A 78 0.60 17.19 3.41
N ASP A 79 -0.40 17.16 2.52
CA ASP A 79 -1.74 17.65 2.80
C ASP A 79 -2.48 16.70 3.76
N THR A 80 -2.60 17.13 5.02
CA THR A 80 -3.22 16.39 6.12
C THR A 80 -4.73 16.58 6.23
N ILE A 81 -5.34 17.41 5.37
CA ILE A 81 -6.79 17.65 5.42
C ILE A 81 -7.53 16.34 5.20
N LEU A 82 -8.40 16.00 6.16
CA LEU A 82 -9.21 14.78 6.10
C LEU A 82 -10.38 14.95 5.12
N VAL A 83 -10.36 14.15 4.06
CA VAL A 83 -11.40 14.10 3.02
C VAL A 83 -12.09 12.74 3.02
N LYS A 84 -13.32 12.70 2.50
CA LYS A 84 -14.02 11.44 2.26
C LYS A 84 -13.44 10.77 1.01
N PRO A 85 -12.86 9.56 1.13
CA PRO A 85 -12.37 8.84 -0.04
C PRO A 85 -13.52 8.38 -0.93
N ASN A 86 -13.27 8.35 -2.24
CA ASN A 86 -14.20 7.86 -3.25
C ASN A 86 -13.41 7.30 -4.44
N ILE A 87 -13.37 5.98 -4.56
CA ILE A 87 -12.71 5.23 -5.64
C ILE A 87 -13.62 4.10 -6.10
N SER A 88 -13.48 3.67 -7.35
CA SER A 88 -14.36 2.68 -7.94
C SER A 88 -14.25 1.31 -7.23
N GLY A 89 -15.37 0.61 -7.08
CA GLY A 89 -15.37 -0.73 -6.47
C GLY A 89 -15.11 -0.77 -4.95
N VAL A 90 -15.13 0.36 -4.25
CA VAL A 90 -14.95 0.42 -2.78
C VAL A 90 -16.09 1.18 -2.11
N ASP A 91 -16.78 0.51 -1.17
CA ASP A 91 -17.87 1.09 -0.39
C ASP A 91 -17.37 1.55 0.98
N PHE A 92 -16.85 2.78 1.06
CA PHE A 92 -16.38 3.34 2.33
C PHE A 92 -17.53 3.64 3.30
N PRO A 93 -17.36 3.40 4.61
CA PRO A 93 -18.29 3.89 5.62
C PRO A 93 -18.48 5.41 5.53
N PRO A 94 -19.68 5.95 5.82
CA PRO A 94 -19.97 7.37 5.65
C PRO A 94 -18.99 8.33 6.34
N GLU A 95 -18.53 7.95 7.53
CA GLU A 95 -17.63 8.73 8.38
C GLU A 95 -16.14 8.40 8.19
N ALA A 96 -15.79 7.48 7.28
CA ALA A 96 -14.39 7.19 6.99
C ALA A 96 -13.77 8.40 6.28
N LYS A 97 -12.65 8.88 6.82
CA LYS A 97 -11.87 9.98 6.25
C LYS A 97 -10.39 9.64 6.21
N ILE A 98 -9.72 10.07 5.13
CA ILE A 98 -8.28 9.94 4.94
C ILE A 98 -7.67 11.29 4.55
N MET A 99 -6.37 11.43 4.76
CA MET A 99 -5.60 12.61 4.35
C MET A 99 -5.68 12.79 2.84
N SER A 100 -5.94 14.02 2.40
CA SER A 100 -6.00 14.44 1.00
C SER A 100 -4.73 14.07 0.24
N GLY A 101 -3.57 14.27 0.86
CA GLY A 101 -2.26 13.87 0.33
C GLY A 101 -2.03 12.36 0.17
N ILE A 102 -2.99 11.52 0.58
CA ILE A 102 -3.03 10.09 0.28
C ILE A 102 -4.18 9.74 -0.67
N ASN A 103 -5.34 10.37 -0.48
CA ASN A 103 -6.49 10.17 -1.34
C ASN A 103 -6.19 10.51 -2.81
N ILE A 104 -5.60 11.68 -3.05
CA ILE A 104 -5.30 12.20 -4.39
C ILE A 104 -4.33 11.27 -5.16
N PRO A 105 -3.12 10.95 -4.65
CA PRO A 105 -2.18 10.09 -5.37
C PRO A 105 -2.73 8.68 -5.61
N TRP A 106 -3.42 8.09 -4.62
CA TRP A 106 -4.02 6.77 -4.82
C TRP A 106 -5.13 6.80 -5.88
N SER A 107 -6.03 7.79 -5.82
CA SER A 107 -7.14 7.89 -6.78
C SER A 107 -6.66 8.08 -8.20
N ALA A 108 -5.52 8.77 -8.41
CA ALA A 108 -4.94 8.98 -9.74
C ALA A 108 -4.50 7.69 -10.43
N VAL A 109 -4.12 6.66 -9.67
CA VAL A 109 -3.61 5.39 -10.21
C VAL A 109 -4.56 4.20 -9.99
N HIS A 110 -5.60 4.36 -9.16
CA HIS A 110 -6.50 3.30 -8.73
C HIS A 110 -7.05 2.44 -9.87
N ASP A 111 -7.70 3.06 -10.86
CA ASP A 111 -8.40 2.32 -11.91
C ASP A 111 -7.41 1.57 -12.83
N GLU A 112 -6.23 2.14 -13.04
CA GLU A 112 -5.15 1.47 -13.78
C GLU A 112 -4.66 0.23 -13.00
N VAL A 113 -4.48 0.34 -11.68
CA VAL A 113 -4.07 -0.77 -10.82
C VAL A 113 -5.12 -1.88 -10.85
N ILE A 114 -6.39 -1.57 -10.61
CA ILE A 114 -7.46 -2.58 -10.61
C ILE A 114 -7.61 -3.25 -11.98
N THR A 115 -7.45 -2.50 -13.07
CA THR A 115 -7.52 -3.04 -14.42
C THR A 115 -6.43 -4.09 -14.68
N GLU A 116 -5.18 -3.78 -14.33
CA GLU A 116 -4.07 -4.71 -14.55
C GLU A 116 -4.13 -5.91 -13.60
N VAL A 117 -4.49 -5.71 -12.34
CA VAL A 117 -4.68 -6.82 -11.40
C VAL A 117 -5.80 -7.74 -11.87
N LYS A 118 -6.91 -7.19 -12.38
CA LYS A 118 -7.99 -8.00 -12.97
C LYS A 118 -7.48 -8.84 -14.14
N ARG A 119 -6.71 -8.23 -15.06
CA ARG A 119 -6.11 -8.95 -16.19
C ARG A 119 -5.24 -10.12 -15.71
N LEU A 120 -4.43 -9.91 -14.68
CA LEU A 120 -3.59 -10.96 -14.09
C LEU A 120 -4.40 -12.01 -13.34
N VAL A 121 -5.48 -11.63 -12.65
CA VAL A 121 -6.39 -12.57 -11.97
C VAL A 121 -7.07 -13.49 -12.98
N ASP A 122 -7.49 -12.96 -14.12
CA ASP A 122 -8.09 -13.75 -15.21
C ASP A 122 -7.06 -14.71 -15.83
N GLN A 123 -5.79 -14.30 -15.92
CA GLN A 123 -4.69 -15.12 -16.44
C GLN A 123 -4.19 -16.18 -15.44
N TYR A 124 -4.20 -15.85 -14.15
CA TYR A 124 -3.69 -16.68 -13.04
C TYR A 124 -4.77 -16.84 -11.96
N PRO A 125 -5.82 -17.63 -12.24
CA PRO A 125 -6.98 -17.74 -11.34
C PRO A 125 -6.66 -18.40 -10.00
N ASP A 126 -5.59 -19.18 -9.89
CA ASP A 126 -5.13 -19.79 -8.63
C ASP A 126 -4.18 -18.90 -7.82
N TYR A 127 -3.76 -17.74 -8.33
CA TYR A 127 -2.84 -16.85 -7.62
C TYR A 127 -3.58 -16.00 -6.59
N THR A 128 -2.92 -15.76 -5.47
CA THR A 128 -3.37 -14.84 -4.42
C THR A 128 -2.89 -13.42 -4.70
N LEU A 129 -3.33 -12.45 -3.92
CA LEU A 129 -2.98 -11.04 -4.09
C LEU A 129 -2.01 -10.59 -2.99
N GLU A 130 -1.06 -9.72 -3.34
CA GLU A 130 -0.26 -9.00 -2.36
C GLU A 130 -0.06 -7.53 -2.73
N SER A 131 0.06 -6.69 -1.71
CA SER A 131 0.44 -5.28 -1.87
C SER A 131 1.57 -4.93 -0.91
N THR A 132 2.55 -4.15 -1.36
CA THR A 132 3.64 -3.69 -0.50
C THR A 132 4.17 -2.32 -0.91
N GLY A 133 4.81 -1.64 0.03
CA GLY A 133 5.53 -0.40 -0.23
C GLY A 133 6.19 0.12 1.03
N HIS A 134 7.08 1.10 0.85
CA HIS A 134 7.85 1.73 1.94
C HIS A 134 7.56 3.22 2.06
N SER A 135 7.53 3.76 3.28
CA SER A 135 7.28 5.17 3.58
C SER A 135 5.93 5.62 3.00
N LEU A 136 5.87 6.63 2.12
CA LEU A 136 4.65 6.97 1.36
C LEU A 136 4.06 5.74 0.61
N GLY A 137 4.90 4.88 0.03
CA GLY A 137 4.43 3.66 -0.63
C GLY A 137 3.77 2.67 0.36
N GLY A 138 4.22 2.67 1.62
CA GLY A 138 3.59 1.92 2.69
C GLY A 138 2.24 2.52 3.09
N ALA A 139 2.13 3.85 3.11
CA ALA A 139 0.86 4.56 3.32
C ALA A 139 -0.15 4.28 2.19
N LEU A 140 0.30 4.30 0.93
CA LEU A 140 -0.52 3.92 -0.25
C LEU A 140 -0.90 2.43 -0.23
N THR A 141 -0.09 1.56 0.39
CA THR A 141 -0.41 0.14 0.55
C THR A 141 -1.69 -0.08 1.39
N TYR A 142 -2.04 0.82 2.31
CA TYR A 142 -3.32 0.73 3.02
C TYR A 142 -4.52 0.87 2.07
N MET A 143 -4.45 1.83 1.15
CA MET A 143 -5.49 2.05 0.15
C MET A 143 -5.54 0.91 -0.87
N SER A 144 -4.36 0.46 -1.34
CA SER A 144 -4.23 -0.71 -2.21
C SER A 144 -4.84 -1.96 -1.61
N TYR A 145 -4.51 -2.26 -0.35
CA TYR A 145 -5.07 -3.42 0.36
C TYR A 145 -6.61 -3.37 0.42
N ILE A 146 -7.20 -2.23 0.79
CA ILE A 146 -8.66 -2.08 0.82
C ILE A 146 -9.26 -2.22 -0.59
N ALA A 147 -8.66 -1.57 -1.59
CA ALA A 147 -9.16 -1.62 -2.97
C ALA A 147 -9.13 -3.03 -3.54
N LEU A 148 -8.04 -3.78 -3.30
CA LEU A 148 -7.90 -5.17 -3.73
C LEU A 148 -8.91 -6.08 -3.02
N ALA A 149 -9.09 -5.93 -1.71
CA ALA A 149 -10.04 -6.73 -0.94
C ALA A 149 -11.49 -6.56 -1.44
N GLN A 150 -11.88 -5.34 -1.76
CA GLN A 150 -13.25 -5.02 -2.20
C GLN A 150 -13.50 -5.34 -3.67
N ASN A 151 -12.51 -5.15 -4.56
CA ASN A 151 -12.65 -5.48 -5.98
C ASN A 151 -12.48 -6.98 -6.26
N PHE A 152 -11.76 -7.73 -5.40
CA PHE A 152 -11.48 -9.15 -5.57
C PHE A 152 -11.81 -9.98 -4.31
N PRO A 153 -13.06 -9.95 -3.80
CA PRO A 153 -13.42 -10.51 -2.48
C PRO A 153 -13.27 -12.03 -2.34
N GLY A 154 -13.01 -12.74 -3.44
CA GLY A 154 -12.75 -14.19 -3.47
C GLY A 154 -11.26 -14.55 -3.45
N LYS A 155 -10.35 -13.58 -3.44
CA LYS A 155 -8.90 -13.81 -3.44
C LYS A 155 -8.33 -13.66 -2.03
N GLU A 156 -7.43 -14.54 -1.64
CA GLU A 156 -6.59 -14.32 -0.46
C GLU A 156 -5.68 -13.11 -0.71
N LEU A 157 -5.48 -12.29 0.32
CA LEU A 157 -4.77 -11.02 0.21
C LEU A 157 -3.85 -10.78 1.40
N THR A 158 -2.59 -10.40 1.12
CA THR A 158 -1.64 -9.92 2.12
C THR A 158 -1.12 -8.52 1.77
N GLY A 159 -1.27 -7.56 2.67
CA GLY A 159 -0.65 -6.24 2.58
C GLY A 159 0.56 -6.13 3.52
N ASN A 160 1.69 -5.60 3.04
CA ASN A 160 2.87 -5.31 3.85
C ASN A 160 3.23 -3.82 3.72
N ALA A 161 2.74 -3.00 4.65
CA ALA A 161 3.06 -1.57 4.69
C ALA A 161 4.32 -1.36 5.53
N LEU A 162 5.42 -0.94 4.91
CA LEU A 162 6.70 -0.75 5.56
C LEU A 162 6.95 0.72 5.91
N ALA A 163 7.41 1.00 7.13
CA ALA A 163 7.72 2.37 7.59
C ALA A 163 6.60 3.38 7.29
N ALA A 164 5.34 2.95 7.43
CA ALA A 164 4.18 3.71 7.02
C ALA A 164 3.60 4.53 8.19
N PHE A 165 3.19 5.76 7.89
CA PHE A 165 2.47 6.65 8.81
C PHE A 165 0.96 6.40 8.73
N PRO A 166 0.19 6.65 9.80
CA PRO A 166 -1.27 6.55 9.76
C PRO A 166 -1.88 7.60 8.82
N ILE A 167 -2.94 7.24 8.09
CA ILE A 167 -3.47 8.08 6.99
C ILE A 167 -4.92 8.57 7.16
N GLY A 168 -5.63 8.14 8.20
CA GLY A 168 -7.06 8.40 8.29
C GLY A 168 -7.60 8.17 9.69
N ASN A 169 -8.85 8.58 9.90
CA ASN A 169 -9.51 8.53 11.20
C ASN A 169 -9.81 7.10 11.67
N LYS A 170 -10.38 6.99 12.87
CA LYS A 170 -10.73 5.71 13.49
C LYS A 170 -11.67 4.87 12.61
N GLU A 171 -12.62 5.52 11.95
CA GLU A 171 -13.60 4.87 11.07
C GLU A 171 -12.92 4.25 9.84
N PHE A 172 -11.96 4.97 9.22
CA PHE A 172 -11.12 4.41 8.16
C PHE A 172 -10.26 3.24 8.67
N SER A 173 -9.64 3.38 9.84
CA SER A 173 -8.82 2.32 10.44
C SER A 173 -9.63 1.04 10.70
N ASN A 174 -10.83 1.19 11.28
CA ASN A 174 -11.77 0.08 11.49
C ASN A 174 -12.21 -0.57 10.19
N PHE A 175 -12.44 0.23 9.13
CA PHE A 175 -12.78 -0.29 7.82
C PHE A 175 -11.65 -1.14 7.24
N GLY A 176 -10.40 -0.66 7.30
CA GLY A 176 -9.21 -1.42 6.89
C GLY A 176 -9.06 -2.74 7.66
N ALA A 177 -9.27 -2.71 8.98
CA ALA A 177 -9.22 -3.90 9.84
C ALA A 177 -10.34 -4.91 9.56
N SER A 178 -11.48 -4.47 8.99
CA SER A 178 -12.62 -5.33 8.67
C SER A 178 -12.47 -6.09 7.34
N GLN A 179 -11.49 -5.72 6.51
CA GLN A 179 -11.28 -6.36 5.21
C GLN A 179 -10.80 -7.80 5.38
N LYS A 180 -11.22 -8.69 4.47
CA LYS A 180 -10.73 -10.07 4.41
C LYS A 180 -9.30 -10.09 3.88
N GLY A 181 -8.36 -10.56 4.70
CA GLY A 181 -6.94 -10.63 4.37
C GLY A 181 -6.08 -10.34 5.60
N THR A 182 -4.78 -10.20 5.37
CA THR A 182 -3.80 -9.85 6.41
C THR A 182 -3.08 -8.57 6.04
N LEU A 183 -3.21 -7.53 6.86
CA LEU A 183 -2.44 -6.29 6.70
C LEU A 183 -1.37 -6.19 7.80
N ASN A 184 -0.11 -6.31 7.40
CA ASN A 184 1.05 -6.17 8.27
C ASN A 184 1.62 -4.75 8.19
N ARG A 185 2.10 -4.25 9.33
CA ARG A 185 2.89 -3.01 9.42
C ARG A 185 4.31 -3.35 9.88
N GLY A 186 5.25 -3.33 8.93
CA GLY A 186 6.67 -3.60 9.18
C GLY A 186 7.42 -2.31 9.51
N ASN A 187 7.81 -2.14 10.78
CA ASN A 187 8.53 -0.95 11.23
C ASN A 187 9.97 -1.29 11.60
N ASN A 188 10.88 -0.35 11.38
CA ASN A 188 12.27 -0.50 11.77
C ASN A 188 12.58 0.23 13.08
N ALA A 189 13.58 -0.23 13.81
CA ALA A 189 14.09 0.51 14.96
C ALA A 189 14.62 1.89 14.52
N LEU A 190 14.46 2.90 15.37
CA LEU A 190 14.89 4.29 15.14
C LEU A 190 14.14 5.04 14.02
N ASP A 191 13.08 4.44 13.46
CA ASP A 191 12.18 5.12 12.54
C ASP A 191 11.03 5.80 13.28
N GLY A 192 10.93 7.13 13.14
CA GLY A 192 9.87 7.94 13.74
C GLY A 192 8.62 8.07 12.88
N VAL A 193 8.66 7.70 11.60
CA VAL A 193 7.56 7.88 10.63
C VAL A 193 6.25 7.23 11.12
N PRO A 194 6.24 6.00 11.67
CA PRO A 194 5.01 5.38 12.16
C PRO A 194 4.34 6.10 13.34
N ASN A 195 5.07 6.99 14.03
CA ASN A 195 4.60 7.75 15.19
C ASN A 195 4.05 9.12 14.81
N MET A 196 4.07 9.50 13.53
CA MET A 196 3.52 10.78 13.08
C MET A 196 2.02 10.83 13.36
N SER A 197 1.60 11.79 14.19
CA SER A 197 0.20 12.13 14.39
C SER A 197 -0.11 13.40 13.63
N PHE A 198 -1.02 13.30 12.66
CA PHE A 198 -1.53 14.45 11.90
C PHE A 198 -2.94 14.86 12.37
N MET A 199 -3.47 14.22 13.42
CA MET A 199 -4.86 14.36 13.87
C MET A 199 -5.11 15.53 14.82
N ASP A 200 -4.06 16.20 15.33
CA ASP A 200 -4.18 17.29 16.30
C ASP A 200 -4.03 18.69 15.69
N GLN A 201 -4.02 18.82 14.37
CA GLN A 201 -4.05 20.12 13.70
C GLN A 201 -5.48 20.50 13.32
N GLU A 202 -6.32 20.79 14.32
CA GLU A 202 -7.50 21.62 14.05
C GLU A 202 -7.04 23.03 13.68
N PRO A 203 -7.61 23.66 12.63
CA PRO A 203 -7.35 25.06 12.37
C PRO A 203 -7.98 25.89 13.49
N HIS A 204 -7.17 26.69 14.17
CA HIS A 204 -7.62 27.81 14.99
C HIS A 204 -8.36 28.86 14.14
#